data_AF-M3ERF5-F1
#
_entry.id   AF-M3ERF5-F1
#
_cell.length_a   1.000
_cell.length_b   1.000
_cell.length_c   1.000
_cell.angle_alpha   90.00
_cell.angle_beta   90.00
_cell.angle_gamma   90.00
#
_symmetry.space_group_name_H-M   'P 1'
#
loop_
_entity.id
_entity.type
_entity.pdbx_description
1 polymer ?
#
loop_
_entity_poly.entity_id
_entity_poly.type
_entity_poly.pdbx_seq_one_letter_code
_entity_poly.pdbx_strand_id
1 'polypeptide(L)'
;MLTPLLEAYLLKEAGKLREAAKKFHSYFKSSSVPVAYSTLRTGILVSESAVDFKTVLDLISIYKTRFSDDFFCKAEFFSNYHLRNYKEAIQVFAENAKRLSEERDVMGALGLALVYIGKFDEAKSVLEKIPGYEELPTFDEKKKEFSERIANIPKMEAKRKSLSMQELIDLGFAYLFSENFQKAEEVFRELVAVHG
;
A
#
# COMPACT_ATOMS: atom_id res chain seq x y z
N MET A 1 -24.85 16.89 19.42
CA MET A 1 -23.55 16.60 18.78
C MET A 1 -22.88 15.29 19.23
N LEU A 2 -23.18 14.71 20.39
CA LEU A 2 -22.51 13.48 20.87
C LEU A 2 -23.10 12.15 20.36
N THR A 3 -24.35 12.14 19.85
CA THR A 3 -25.03 10.91 19.40
C THR A 3 -24.25 10.14 18.32
N PRO A 4 -23.72 10.79 17.26
CA PRO A 4 -22.93 10.06 16.25
C PRO A 4 -21.63 9.49 16.82
N LEU A 5 -21.04 10.15 17.82
CA LEU A 5 -19.80 9.67 18.45
C LEU A 5 -20.03 8.39 19.26
N LEU A 6 -21.09 8.37 20.09
CA LEU A 6 -21.45 7.18 20.86
C LEU A 6 -21.78 6.00 19.94
N GLU A 7 -22.58 6.24 18.91
CA GLU A 7 -22.88 5.23 17.89
C GLU A 7 -21.62 4.70 17.21
N ALA A 8 -20.66 5.57 16.89
CA ALA A 8 -19.40 5.17 16.27
C ALA A 8 -18.61 4.18 17.15
N TYR A 9 -18.50 4.46 18.46
CA TYR A 9 -17.83 3.57 19.40
C TYR A 9 -18.56 2.23 19.55
N LEU A 10 -19.89 2.22 19.67
CA LEU A 10 -20.67 0.98 19.76
C LEU A 10 -20.50 0.11 18.50
N LEU A 11 -20.52 0.72 17.32
CA LEU A 11 -20.30 0.01 16.06
C LEU A 11 -18.87 -0.53 15.93
N LYS A 12 -17.87 0.23 16.40
CA LYS A 12 -16.47 -0.23 16.47
C LYS A 12 -16.35 -1.48 17.33
N GLU A 13 -16.90 -1.46 18.55
CA GLU A 13 -16.87 -2.62 19.46
C GLU A 13 -17.62 -3.83 18.89
N ALA A 14 -18.66 -3.59 18.09
CA ALA A 14 -19.37 -4.63 17.35
C ALA A 14 -18.66 -5.12 16.07
N GLY A 15 -17.45 -4.62 15.76
CA GLY A 15 -16.68 -4.99 14.56
C GLY A 15 -17.21 -4.40 13.24
N LYS A 16 -18.20 -3.51 13.29
CA LYS A 16 -18.83 -2.88 12.11
C LYS A 16 -18.03 -1.65 11.66
N LEU A 17 -16.78 -1.86 11.26
CA LEU A 17 -15.80 -0.79 11.05
C LEU A 17 -16.22 0.25 9.99
N ARG A 18 -16.81 -0.18 8.87
CA ARG A 18 -17.30 0.75 7.82
C ARG A 18 -18.42 1.65 8.31
N GLU A 19 -19.33 1.12 9.11
CA GLU A 19 -20.43 1.92 9.68
C GLU A 19 -19.89 2.87 10.77
N ALA A 20 -18.99 2.37 11.61
CA ALA A 20 -18.30 3.17 12.62
C ALA A 20 -17.54 4.35 12.01
N ALA A 21 -16.78 4.12 10.92
CA ALA A 21 -16.05 5.16 10.19
C ALA A 21 -17.00 6.29 9.71
N LYS A 22 -18.15 5.93 9.12
CA LYS A 22 -19.17 6.90 8.69
C LYS A 22 -19.71 7.74 9.85
N LYS A 23 -19.92 7.12 11.02
CA LYS A 23 -20.41 7.81 12.21
C LYS A 23 -19.35 8.74 12.83
N PHE A 24 -18.10 8.31 12.88
CA PHE A 24 -16.97 9.18 13.24
C PHE A 24 -16.87 10.37 12.29
N HIS A 25 -16.90 10.15 10.97
CA HIS A 25 -16.85 11.23 9.99
C HIS A 25 -17.98 12.24 10.17
N SER A 26 -19.22 11.74 10.36
CA SER A 26 -20.39 12.59 10.63
C SER A 26 -20.22 13.44 11.89
N TYR A 27 -19.67 12.86 12.97
CA TYR A 27 -19.35 13.59 14.19
C TYR A 27 -18.34 14.72 13.91
N PHE A 28 -17.23 14.43 13.25
CA PHE A 28 -16.19 15.45 13.02
C PHE A 28 -16.62 16.56 12.06
N LYS A 29 -17.46 16.26 11.07
CA LYS A 29 -17.99 17.26 10.14
C LYS A 29 -19.01 18.20 10.79
N SER A 30 -19.74 17.71 11.80
CA SER A 30 -20.77 18.50 12.49
C SER A 30 -20.28 19.17 13.78
N SER A 31 -19.11 18.79 14.29
CA SER A 31 -18.56 19.34 15.53
C SER A 31 -17.98 20.74 15.33
N SER A 32 -18.50 21.72 16.08
CA SER A 32 -17.92 23.06 16.21
C SER A 32 -16.99 23.20 17.43
N VAL A 33 -16.80 22.12 18.20
CA VAL A 33 -16.07 22.12 19.48
C VAL A 33 -14.64 21.59 19.28
N PRO A 34 -13.65 22.10 20.03
CA PRO A 34 -12.31 21.53 20.06
C PRO A 34 -12.34 20.01 20.32
N VAL A 35 -11.87 19.25 19.33
CA VAL A 35 -11.87 17.80 19.37
C VAL A 35 -10.66 17.29 20.15
N ALA A 36 -10.89 16.30 21.02
CA ALA A 36 -9.81 15.56 21.66
C ALA A 36 -9.03 14.77 20.60
N TYR A 37 -7.71 14.95 20.57
CA TYR A 37 -6.82 14.26 19.63
C TYR A 37 -7.02 12.74 19.63
N SER A 38 -7.23 12.14 20.81
CA SER A 38 -7.50 10.71 20.96
C SER A 38 -8.76 10.24 20.21
N THR A 39 -9.82 11.04 20.21
CA THR A 39 -11.06 10.74 19.49
C THR A 39 -10.84 10.81 17.99
N LEU A 40 -10.15 11.84 17.50
CA LEU A 40 -9.81 11.98 16.09
C LEU A 40 -8.93 10.83 15.59
N ARG A 41 -7.86 10.52 16.34
CA ARG A 41 -6.98 9.39 16.06
C ARG A 41 -7.74 8.07 15.99
N THR A 42 -8.72 7.86 16.89
CA THR A 42 -9.59 6.68 16.84
C THR A 42 -10.41 6.63 15.56
N GLY A 43 -11.01 7.74 15.15
CA GLY A 43 -11.77 7.83 13.90
C GLY A 43 -10.94 7.52 12.67
N ILE A 44 -9.69 8.02 12.62
CA ILE A 44 -8.73 7.72 11.54
C ILE A 44 -8.41 6.21 11.51
N LEU A 45 -7.99 5.62 12.64
CA LEU A 45 -7.64 4.19 12.72
C LEU A 45 -8.80 3.27 12.32
N VAL A 46 -10.03 3.61 12.73
CA VAL A 46 -11.24 2.86 12.34
C VAL A 46 -11.49 2.97 10.84
N SER A 47 -11.25 4.14 10.25
CA SER A 47 -11.41 4.37 8.81
C SER A 47 -10.34 3.64 8.00
N GLU A 48 -9.08 3.64 8.44
CA GLU A 48 -7.99 2.84 7.85
C GLU A 48 -8.31 1.34 7.90
N SER A 49 -8.75 0.85 9.06
CA SER A 49 -9.13 -0.57 9.24
C SER A 49 -10.35 -0.95 8.40
N ALA A 50 -11.21 0.02 8.06
CA ALA A 50 -12.34 -0.15 7.15
C ALA A 50 -11.96 -0.03 5.66
N VAL A 51 -10.69 0.28 5.35
CA VAL A 51 -10.16 0.57 4.01
C VAL A 51 -10.87 1.80 3.38
N ASP A 52 -11.34 2.73 4.22
CA ASP A 52 -11.99 3.98 3.82
C ASP A 52 -11.00 5.15 3.89
N PHE A 53 -9.98 5.09 3.03
CA PHE A 53 -8.90 6.08 2.96
C PHE A 53 -9.39 7.47 2.55
N LYS A 54 -10.54 7.56 1.87
CA LYS A 54 -11.14 8.86 1.54
C LYS A 54 -11.58 9.58 2.81
N THR A 55 -12.28 8.88 3.69
CA THR A 55 -12.65 9.43 5.00
C THR A 55 -11.41 9.80 5.82
N VAL A 56 -10.33 9.02 5.75
CA VAL A 56 -9.06 9.39 6.41
C VAL A 56 -8.54 10.73 5.91
N LEU A 57 -8.43 10.93 4.59
CA LEU A 57 -7.96 12.20 4.02
C LEU A 57 -8.89 13.37 4.36
N ASP A 58 -10.21 13.17 4.33
CA ASP A 58 -11.18 14.19 4.72
C ASP A 58 -10.93 14.62 6.18
N LEU A 59 -10.77 13.67 7.10
CA LEU A 59 -10.48 13.94 8.51
C LEU A 59 -9.13 14.64 8.71
N ILE A 60 -8.08 14.20 8.01
CA ILE A 60 -6.76 14.84 8.10
C ILE A 60 -6.84 16.28 7.61
N SER A 61 -7.50 16.55 6.47
CA SER A 61 -7.58 17.89 5.89
C SER A 61 -8.19 18.95 6.82
N ILE A 62 -9.17 18.55 7.64
CA ILE A 62 -9.84 19.44 8.61
C ILE A 62 -8.90 19.82 9.76
N TYR A 63 -8.00 18.91 10.15
CA TYR A 63 -7.22 19.05 11.39
C TYR A 63 -5.70 19.16 11.18
N LYS A 64 -5.18 19.06 9.96
CA LYS A 64 -3.73 19.07 9.64
C LYS A 64 -3.03 20.36 10.09
N THR A 65 -3.75 21.48 10.16
CA THR A 65 -3.23 22.76 10.68
C THR A 65 -3.01 22.74 12.20
N ARG A 66 -3.72 21.85 12.91
CA ARG A 66 -3.68 21.72 14.37
C ARG A 66 -2.83 20.54 14.82
N PHE A 67 -2.84 19.45 14.05
CA PHE A 67 -2.09 18.23 14.33
C PHE A 67 -1.31 17.82 13.08
N SER A 68 0.01 17.75 13.20
CA SER A 68 0.92 17.38 12.12
C SER A 68 2.08 16.58 12.69
N ASP A 69 1.77 15.61 13.54
CA ASP A 69 2.74 14.67 14.10
C ASP A 69 2.98 13.50 13.14
N ASP A 70 3.89 12.60 13.51
CA ASP A 70 4.30 11.46 12.68
C ASP A 70 3.11 10.58 12.29
N PHE A 71 2.14 10.41 13.19
CA PHE A 71 0.92 9.64 12.92
C PHE A 71 0.10 10.29 11.80
N PHE A 72 -0.13 11.60 11.85
CA PHE A 72 -0.90 12.30 10.81
C PHE A 72 -0.22 12.25 9.44
N CYS A 73 1.08 12.51 9.40
CA CYS A 73 1.85 12.49 8.16
C CYS A 73 1.86 11.09 7.54
N LYS A 74 2.03 10.04 8.36
CA LYS A 74 2.02 8.64 7.92
C LYS A 74 0.65 8.23 7.40
N ALA A 75 -0.43 8.53 8.13
CA ALA A 75 -1.80 8.21 7.72
C ALA A 75 -2.17 8.92 6.39
N GLU A 76 -1.76 10.18 6.21
CA GLU A 76 -1.99 10.93 4.98
C GLU A 76 -1.21 10.35 3.79
N PHE A 77 0.07 10.00 4.02
CA PHE A 77 0.92 9.37 3.02
C PHE A 77 0.31 8.05 2.53
N PHE A 78 0.01 7.13 3.44
CA PHE A 78 -0.54 5.81 3.07
C PHE A 78 -1.94 5.90 2.49
N SER A 79 -2.78 6.83 2.96
CA SER A 79 -4.11 7.04 2.39
C SER A 79 -4.03 7.51 0.93
N ASN A 80 -3.13 8.45 0.62
CA ASN A 80 -2.90 8.85 -0.78
C ASN A 80 -2.32 7.69 -1.61
N TYR A 81 -1.36 6.95 -1.08
CA TYR A 81 -0.78 5.77 -1.75
C TYR A 81 -1.85 4.73 -2.11
N HIS A 82 -2.70 4.34 -1.15
CA HIS A 82 -3.75 3.34 -1.38
C HIS A 82 -4.84 3.82 -2.33
N LEU A 83 -5.12 5.13 -2.36
CA LEU A 83 -6.02 5.74 -3.33
C LEU A 83 -5.38 5.95 -4.71
N ARG A 84 -4.11 5.56 -4.89
CA ARG A 84 -3.32 5.76 -6.11
C ARG A 84 -3.08 7.23 -6.48
N ASN A 85 -3.21 8.11 -5.50
CA ASN A 85 -2.82 9.52 -5.57
C ASN A 85 -1.30 9.62 -5.35
N TYR A 86 -0.52 9.02 -6.26
CA TYR A 86 0.91 8.82 -6.04
C TYR A 86 1.69 10.13 -5.98
N LYS A 87 1.27 11.15 -6.74
CA LYS A 87 1.92 12.48 -6.71
C LYS A 87 1.74 13.15 -5.35
N GLU A 88 0.54 13.07 -4.80
CA GLU A 88 0.16 13.61 -3.51
C GLU A 88 0.89 12.84 -2.38
N ALA A 89 0.98 11.51 -2.46
CA ALA A 89 1.76 10.71 -1.51
C ALA A 89 3.24 11.14 -1.49
N ILE A 90 3.85 11.31 -2.68
CA ILE A 90 5.24 11.78 -2.80
C ILE A 90 5.39 13.21 -2.22
N GLN A 91 4.43 14.09 -2.46
CA GLN A 91 4.44 15.44 -1.89
C GLN A 91 4.38 15.40 -0.36
N VAL A 92 3.47 14.61 0.22
CA VAL A 92 3.37 14.44 1.68
C VAL A 92 4.68 13.92 2.26
N PHE A 93 5.33 12.97 1.57
CA PHE A 93 6.66 12.50 1.97
C PHE A 93 7.69 13.62 1.94
N ALA A 94 7.76 14.38 0.85
CA ALA A 94 8.72 15.47 0.70
C ALA A 94 8.57 16.55 1.79
N GLU A 95 7.34 16.90 2.14
CA GLU A 95 7.02 17.86 3.22
C GLU A 95 7.42 17.33 4.61
N ASN A 96 7.52 16.01 4.78
CA ASN A 96 7.73 15.36 6.08
C ASN A 96 8.96 14.43 6.10
N ALA A 97 9.90 14.62 5.18
CA ALA A 97 10.98 13.67 4.92
C ALA A 97 11.79 13.32 6.17
N LYS A 98 12.07 14.30 7.04
CA LYS A 98 12.82 14.10 8.30
C LYS A 98 12.20 13.07 9.25
N ARG A 99 10.88 12.91 9.19
CA ARG A 99 10.12 12.00 10.08
C ARG A 99 9.88 10.65 9.42
N LEU A 100 9.61 10.68 8.12
CA LEU A 100 9.17 9.52 7.36
C LEU A 100 10.34 8.70 6.78
N SER A 101 11.54 9.26 6.67
CA SER A 101 12.68 8.58 6.03
C SER A 101 13.24 7.39 6.80
N GLU A 102 12.94 7.27 8.09
CA GLU A 102 13.41 6.16 8.93
C GLU A 102 12.49 4.94 8.88
N GLU A 103 11.29 5.10 8.31
CA GLU A 103 10.26 4.07 8.30
C GLU A 103 10.36 3.23 7.02
N ARG A 104 10.76 1.95 7.18
CA ARG A 104 10.96 1.01 6.07
C ARG A 104 9.72 0.84 5.19
N ASP A 105 8.55 0.73 5.80
CA ASP A 105 7.27 0.59 5.10
C ASP A 105 6.95 1.83 4.26
N VAL A 106 7.21 3.03 4.81
CA VAL A 106 7.03 4.30 4.08
C VAL A 106 8.00 4.39 2.90
N MET A 107 9.29 4.09 3.11
CA MET A 107 10.30 4.10 2.06
C MET A 107 9.98 3.10 0.93
N GLY A 108 9.49 1.91 1.29
CA GLY A 108 9.04 0.91 0.32
C GLY A 108 7.85 1.40 -0.52
N ALA A 109 6.83 1.95 0.14
CA ALA A 109 5.66 2.52 -0.54
C ALA A 109 6.02 3.74 -1.40
N LEU A 110 6.96 4.59 -0.96
CA LEU A 110 7.45 5.72 -1.73
C LEU A 110 8.17 5.27 -3.00
N GLY A 111 9.05 4.27 -2.88
CA GLY A 111 9.73 3.67 -4.03
C GLY A 111 8.73 3.13 -5.05
N LEU A 112 7.71 2.40 -4.59
CA LEU A 112 6.62 1.92 -5.46
C LEU A 112 5.81 3.06 -6.08
N ALA A 113 5.47 4.10 -5.32
CA ALA A 113 4.78 5.26 -5.85
C ALA A 113 5.57 5.93 -6.98
N LEU A 114 6.89 6.08 -6.82
CA LEU A 114 7.80 6.61 -7.84
C LEU A 114 7.84 5.72 -9.10
N VAL A 115 7.86 4.39 -8.94
CA VAL A 115 7.73 3.43 -10.06
C VAL A 115 6.42 3.66 -10.81
N TYR A 116 5.29 3.77 -10.11
CA TYR A 116 3.98 3.94 -10.76
C TYR A 116 3.83 5.24 -11.55
N ILE A 117 4.61 6.27 -11.23
CA ILE A 117 4.64 7.53 -12.00
C ILE A 117 5.82 7.62 -12.97
N GLY A 118 6.56 6.53 -13.18
CA GLY A 118 7.65 6.43 -14.17
C GLY A 118 8.98 7.05 -13.75
N LYS A 119 9.17 7.35 -12.46
CA LYS A 119 10.41 7.92 -11.92
C LYS A 119 11.35 6.82 -11.40
N PHE A 120 11.88 6.02 -12.32
CA PHE A 120 12.64 4.81 -11.98
C PHE A 120 13.97 5.08 -11.25
N ASP A 121 14.72 6.11 -11.64
CA ASP A 121 16.00 6.45 -10.98
C ASP A 121 15.80 6.92 -9.54
N GLU A 122 14.78 7.76 -9.31
CA GLU A 122 14.40 8.22 -7.97
C GLU A 122 13.90 7.02 -7.14
N ALA A 123 13.07 6.14 -7.72
CA ALA A 123 12.59 4.94 -7.04
C ALA A 123 13.75 4.05 -6.60
N LYS A 124 14.73 3.81 -7.48
CA LYS A 124 15.93 3.03 -7.18
C LYS A 124 16.70 3.64 -6.01
N SER A 125 16.98 4.94 -6.05
CA SER A 125 17.70 5.64 -4.97
C SER A 125 16.97 5.58 -3.62
N VAL A 126 15.63 5.58 -3.62
CA VAL A 126 14.83 5.42 -2.40
C VAL A 126 14.90 3.98 -1.88
N LEU A 127 14.68 2.99 -2.75
CA LEU A 127 14.66 1.58 -2.37
C LEU A 127 16.03 1.08 -1.89
N GLU A 128 17.12 1.60 -2.46
CA GLU A 128 18.51 1.32 -2.06
C GLU A 128 18.82 1.71 -0.60
N LYS A 129 18.07 2.67 -0.05
CA LYS A 129 18.25 3.13 1.34
C LYS A 129 17.50 2.28 2.36
N ILE A 130 16.69 1.32 1.91
CA ILE A 130 15.94 0.46 2.82
C ILE A 130 16.91 -0.53 3.48
N PRO A 131 16.91 -0.65 4.83
CA PRO A 131 17.75 -1.63 5.51
C PRO A 131 17.54 -3.05 4.96
N GLY A 132 18.64 -3.74 4.67
CA GLY A 132 18.66 -5.06 4.05
C GLY A 132 18.66 -5.05 2.51
N TYR A 133 18.67 -3.88 1.85
CA TYR A 133 18.78 -3.81 0.39
C TYR A 133 20.07 -4.45 -0.14
N GLU A 134 21.19 -4.25 0.55
CA GLU A 134 22.50 -4.83 0.18
C GLU A 134 22.51 -6.37 0.25
N GLU A 135 21.59 -6.96 1.02
CA GLU A 135 21.42 -8.41 1.13
C GLU A 135 20.47 -8.96 0.05
N LEU A 136 19.81 -8.10 -0.73
CA LEU A 136 18.92 -8.53 -1.79
C LEU A 136 19.76 -9.04 -2.98
N PRO A 137 19.38 -10.21 -3.54
CA PRO A 137 20.02 -10.72 -4.73
C PRO A 137 19.74 -9.79 -5.91
N THR A 138 20.77 -9.59 -6.72
CA THR A 138 20.68 -8.86 -7.99
C THR A 138 19.78 -9.60 -8.99
N PHE A 139 19.36 -8.89 -10.04
CA PHE A 139 18.61 -9.50 -11.13
C PHE A 139 19.37 -10.67 -11.77
N ASP A 140 20.69 -10.54 -11.95
CA ASP A 140 21.52 -11.59 -12.54
C ASP A 140 21.65 -12.82 -11.64
N GLU A 141 21.76 -12.61 -10.32
CA GLU A 141 21.75 -13.71 -9.34
C GLU A 141 20.40 -14.42 -9.36
N LYS A 142 19.28 -13.69 -9.36
CA LYS A 142 17.94 -14.28 -9.50
C LYS A 142 17.75 -15.00 -10.84
N LYS A 143 18.23 -14.44 -11.94
CA LYS A 143 18.21 -15.08 -13.26
C LYS A 143 18.97 -16.40 -13.25
N LYS A 144 20.11 -16.46 -12.55
CA LYS A 144 20.89 -17.70 -12.35
C LYS A 144 20.14 -18.71 -11.48
N GLU A 145 19.53 -18.28 -10.37
CA GLU A 145 18.69 -19.15 -9.52
C GLU A 145 17.50 -19.75 -10.31
N PHE A 146 16.96 -19.01 -11.27
CA PHE A 146 15.85 -19.46 -12.12
C PHE A 146 16.30 -20.22 -13.38
N SER A 147 17.59 -20.42 -13.61
CA SER A 147 18.11 -21.05 -14.84
C SER A 147 17.47 -22.41 -15.17
N GLU A 148 17.29 -23.28 -14.18
CA GLU A 148 16.62 -24.58 -14.37
C GLU A 148 15.14 -24.41 -14.74
N ARG A 149 14.44 -23.47 -14.12
CA ARG A 149 13.02 -23.17 -14.41
C ARG A 149 12.87 -22.57 -15.80
N ILE A 150 13.77 -21.67 -16.19
CA ILE A 150 13.86 -21.08 -17.53
C ILE A 150 14.04 -22.19 -18.58
N ALA A 151 14.97 -23.12 -18.34
CA ALA A 151 15.18 -24.26 -19.24
C ALA A 151 13.94 -25.18 -19.35
N ASN A 152 13.13 -25.25 -18.29
CA ASN A 152 11.93 -26.08 -18.23
C ASN A 152 10.65 -25.38 -18.72
N ILE A 153 10.69 -24.11 -19.14
CA ILE A 153 9.53 -23.37 -19.67
C ILE A 153 8.74 -24.20 -20.71
N PRO A 154 9.35 -24.83 -21.74
CA PRO A 154 8.59 -25.59 -22.74
C PRO A 154 7.78 -26.74 -22.13
N LYS A 155 8.35 -27.41 -21.11
CA LYS A 155 7.72 -28.52 -20.43
C LYS A 155 6.56 -28.04 -19.54
N MET A 156 6.73 -26.91 -18.86
CA MET A 156 5.70 -26.30 -18.03
C MET A 156 4.53 -25.79 -18.88
N GLU A 157 4.81 -25.15 -20.02
CA GLU A 157 3.79 -24.71 -20.99
C GLU A 157 2.96 -25.85 -21.55
N ALA A 158 3.60 -26.97 -21.92
CA ALA A 158 2.89 -28.14 -22.45
C ALA A 158 1.81 -28.68 -21.48
N LYS A 159 2.00 -28.46 -20.17
CA LYS A 159 1.06 -28.86 -19.12
C LYS A 159 0.43 -27.68 -18.38
N ARG A 160 0.40 -26.46 -18.97
CA ARG A 160 -0.05 -25.21 -18.33
C ARG A 160 -1.39 -25.34 -17.61
N LYS A 161 -2.36 -26.03 -18.24
CA LYS A 161 -3.71 -26.24 -17.70
C LYS A 161 -3.77 -27.12 -16.45
N SER A 162 -2.72 -27.88 -16.16
CA SER A 162 -2.64 -28.79 -15.01
C SER A 162 -1.54 -28.38 -14.03
N LEU A 163 -0.95 -27.19 -14.19
CA LEU A 163 0.03 -26.68 -13.25
C LEU A 163 -0.64 -26.32 -11.93
N SER A 164 0.05 -26.63 -10.83
CA SER A 164 -0.29 -26.09 -9.52
C SER A 164 -0.04 -24.57 -9.49
N MET A 165 -0.59 -23.90 -8.48
CA MET A 165 -0.39 -22.46 -8.28
C MET A 165 1.09 -22.09 -8.16
N GLN A 166 1.86 -22.87 -7.39
CA GLN A 166 3.31 -22.63 -7.25
C GLN A 166 4.04 -22.81 -8.59
N GLU A 167 3.65 -23.80 -9.40
CA GLU A 167 4.25 -23.98 -10.73
C GLU A 167 3.86 -22.85 -11.70
N LEU A 168 2.66 -22.28 -11.61
CA LEU A 168 2.29 -21.09 -12.39
C LEU A 168 3.09 -19.86 -11.96
N ILE A 169 3.31 -19.68 -10.65
CA ILE A 169 4.20 -18.62 -10.13
C ILE A 169 5.62 -18.81 -10.68
N ASP A 170 6.15 -20.04 -10.58
CA ASP A 170 7.48 -20.38 -11.10
C ASP A 170 7.57 -20.15 -12.62
N LEU A 171 6.51 -20.44 -13.39
CA LEU A 171 6.44 -20.18 -14.82
C LEU A 171 6.42 -18.67 -15.13
N GLY A 172 5.63 -17.89 -14.40
CA GLY A 172 5.59 -16.44 -14.55
C GLY A 172 6.94 -15.78 -14.29
N PHE A 173 7.62 -16.19 -13.21
CA PHE A 173 8.98 -15.71 -12.92
C PHE A 173 10.02 -16.24 -13.90
N ALA A 174 9.91 -17.48 -14.38
CA ALA A 174 10.81 -17.99 -15.41
C ALA A 174 10.72 -17.14 -16.69
N TYR A 175 9.51 -16.77 -17.13
CA TYR A 175 9.33 -15.84 -18.25
C TYR A 175 9.86 -14.44 -17.95
N LEU A 176 9.69 -13.93 -16.73
CA LEU A 176 10.22 -12.63 -16.31
C LEU A 176 11.76 -12.60 -16.41
N PHE A 177 12.44 -13.59 -15.85
CA PHE A 177 13.90 -13.67 -15.85
C PHE A 177 14.49 -14.10 -17.20
N SER A 178 13.67 -14.68 -18.09
CA SER A 178 14.02 -14.87 -19.50
C SER A 178 13.67 -13.66 -20.38
N GLU A 179 13.29 -12.53 -19.77
CA GLU A 179 12.95 -11.26 -20.45
C GLU A 179 11.76 -11.37 -21.43
N ASN A 180 10.93 -12.41 -21.28
CA ASN A 180 9.68 -12.57 -22.02
C ASN A 180 8.53 -11.95 -21.22
N PHE A 181 8.54 -10.62 -21.13
CA PHE A 181 7.63 -9.86 -20.27
C PHE A 181 6.16 -10.03 -20.63
N GLN A 182 5.84 -10.19 -21.93
CA GLN A 182 4.46 -10.41 -22.38
C GLN A 182 3.88 -11.70 -21.80
N LYS A 183 4.61 -12.82 -21.92
CA LYS A 183 4.15 -14.09 -21.37
C LYS A 183 4.16 -14.11 -19.85
N ALA A 184 5.13 -13.45 -19.21
CA ALA A 184 5.14 -13.29 -17.77
C ALA A 184 3.85 -12.59 -17.30
N GLU A 185 3.46 -11.49 -17.97
CA GLU A 185 2.22 -10.77 -17.66
C GLU A 185 0.97 -11.64 -17.85
N GLU A 186 0.88 -12.39 -18.95
CA GLU A 186 -0.24 -13.32 -19.19
C GLU A 186 -0.40 -14.32 -18.04
N VAL A 187 0.69 -14.96 -17.60
CA VAL A 187 0.67 -15.93 -16.50
C VAL A 187 0.30 -15.27 -15.17
N PHE A 188 0.83 -14.07 -14.88
CA PHE A 188 0.47 -13.35 -13.65
C PHE A 188 -1.00 -12.89 -13.66
N ARG A 189 -1.55 -12.52 -14.82
CA ARG A 189 -2.99 -12.20 -14.95
C ARG A 189 -3.87 -13.41 -14.67
N GLU A 190 -3.48 -14.60 -15.13
CA GLU A 190 -4.20 -15.85 -14.82
C GLU A 190 -4.20 -16.13 -13.31
N LEU A 191 -3.05 -15.95 -12.64
CA LEU A 191 -2.95 -16.12 -11.19
C LEU A 191 -3.90 -15.20 -10.42
N VAL A 192 -4.00 -13.94 -10.84
CA VAL A 192 -4.92 -12.95 -10.25
C VAL A 192 -6.38 -13.30 -10.55
N ALA A 193 -6.72 -13.68 -11.78
CA ALA A 193 -8.10 -13.99 -12.18
C ALA A 193 -8.69 -15.22 -11.48
N VAL A 194 -7.86 -16.17 -11.06
CA VAL A 194 -8.31 -17.34 -10.30
C VAL A 194 -8.56 -17.02 -8.81
N HIS A 195 -8.05 -15.89 -8.30
CA HIS A 195 -8.04 -15.59 -6.86
C HIS A 195 -8.51 -14.17 -6.47
N GLY A 196 -8.93 -13.34 -7.43
CA GLY A 196 -9.50 -12.00 -7.21
C GLY A 196 -11.01 -12.00 -7.31
#